data_AF-A0A7V8XLR5-F1
#
_entry.id   AF-A0A7V8XLR5-F1
#
_cell.length_a   1.000
_cell.length_b   1.000
_cell.length_c   1.000
_cell.angle_alpha   90.00
_cell.angle_beta   90.00
_cell.angle_gamma   90.00
#
_symmetry.space_group_name_H-M   'P 1'
#
loop_
_entity.id
_entity.type
_entity.pdbx_description
1 polymer ?
#
loop_
_entity_poly.entity_id
_entity_poly.type
_entity_poly.pdbx_seq_one_letter_code
_entity_poly.pdbx_strand_id
1 'polypeptide(L)'
;HRVAGESLASALAGMGMDTGVDIGKLWEASDLVDEHLGDEPVAPLAPRLAVRAAEYDLPAGLVAALDGQLRAHAAGDRLLEVLDELTLIRGEAGWPPLAAPIGQILASQALIHVLSARRYGTVVDEFRSLVQGVYGRTPSEIDPTVARAVALLADGLPLDDDPPSAEDVRAEAEGLAASEEELVLIALFGEEAEALLHSIRARHSRDDSLAAGVDQTRAERIRELVRIVQESGVAEVEIEDDGMRVSVRRAETPAPLQLIAPLAEEEPGELPIVPAAALSPSRVESPMVGVFYRSPEPGSPPFVEVGDVVVPGQTLCLLEAMKLFNELKAENGGRVTAIHVENGKPVEFGQLLFELEPIAAPPVL
;
A
#
# COMPACT_ATOMS: atom_id res chain seq x y z
N HIS A 1 4.67 6.61 19.38
CA HIS A 1 3.89 5.48 18.83
C HIS A 1 2.44 5.94 18.68
N ARG A 2 1.73 5.54 17.62
CA ARG A 2 0.26 5.68 17.59
C ARG A 2 -0.34 4.48 18.32
N VAL A 3 -1.38 4.70 19.12
CA VAL A 3 -2.14 3.66 19.82
C VAL A 3 -3.60 3.86 19.44
N ALA A 4 -4.27 2.79 19.04
CA ALA A 4 -5.69 2.79 18.68
C ALA A 4 -6.54 3.27 19.87
N GLY A 5 -7.41 4.26 19.66
CA GLY A 5 -8.18 4.90 20.74
C GLY A 5 -9.17 3.94 21.38
N GLU A 6 -9.76 3.09 20.54
CA GLU A 6 -10.69 2.00 20.82
C GLU A 6 -10.02 0.98 21.74
N SER A 7 -8.78 0.61 21.42
CA SER A 7 -7.97 -0.33 22.21
C SER A 7 -7.59 0.25 23.57
N LEU A 8 -7.18 1.52 23.62
CA LEU A 8 -6.82 2.19 24.88
C LEU A 8 -8.03 2.40 25.79
N ALA A 9 -9.15 2.89 25.23
CA ALA A 9 -10.39 3.08 25.97
C ALA A 9 -10.97 1.75 26.48
N SER A 10 -10.97 0.70 25.64
CA SER A 10 -11.40 -0.65 26.05
C SER A 10 -10.50 -1.24 27.15
N ALA A 11 -9.18 -1.05 27.07
CA ALA A 11 -8.25 -1.54 28.10
C ALA A 11 -8.42 -0.80 29.44
N LEU A 12 -8.60 0.53 29.41
CA LEU A 12 -8.85 1.34 30.60
C LEU A 12 -10.20 0.97 31.25
N ALA A 13 -11.27 0.87 30.45
CA ALA A 13 -12.58 0.43 30.93
C ALA A 13 -12.53 -0.99 31.53
N GLY A 14 -11.76 -1.91 30.93
CA GLY A 14 -11.52 -3.26 31.46
C GLY A 14 -10.75 -3.29 32.79
N MET A 15 -9.99 -2.23 33.12
CA MET A 15 -9.36 -2.02 34.42
C MET A 15 -10.24 -1.23 35.41
N GLY A 16 -11.50 -0.93 35.05
CA GLY A 16 -12.41 -0.12 35.86
C GLY A 16 -12.11 1.38 35.84
N MET A 17 -11.27 1.85 34.91
CA MET A 17 -10.98 3.26 34.69
C MET A 17 -11.90 3.80 33.59
N ASP A 18 -12.95 4.53 33.98
CA ASP A 18 -13.78 5.26 33.03
C ASP A 18 -12.94 6.34 32.33
N THR A 19 -13.15 6.48 31.01
CA THR A 19 -12.48 7.45 30.15
C THR A 19 -13.42 8.56 29.68
N GLY A 20 -14.75 8.39 29.83
CA GLY A 20 -15.75 9.27 29.23
C GLY A 20 -15.84 9.18 27.71
N VAL A 21 -15.18 8.19 27.08
CA VAL A 21 -15.14 8.02 25.61
C VAL A 21 -16.12 6.94 25.17
N ASP A 22 -17.01 7.27 24.23
CA ASP A 22 -17.88 6.31 23.57
C ASP A 22 -17.08 5.51 22.53
N ILE A 23 -16.80 4.25 22.87
CA ILE A 23 -16.04 3.32 22.01
C ILE A 23 -16.81 3.01 20.72
N GLY A 24 -18.15 3.04 20.73
CA GLY A 24 -18.95 2.87 19.52
C GLY A 24 -18.75 4.03 18.54
N LYS A 25 -18.67 5.26 19.05
CA LYS A 25 -18.37 6.45 18.23
C LYS A 25 -16.93 6.50 17.72
N LEU A 26 -15.98 5.83 18.38
CA LEU A 26 -14.64 5.65 17.82
C LEU A 26 -14.65 4.67 16.63
N TRP A 27 -15.37 3.54 16.72
CA TRP A 27 -15.51 2.62 15.59
C TRP A 27 -16.22 3.27 14.39
N GLU A 28 -17.34 3.98 14.60
CA GLU A 28 -18.01 4.75 13.54
C GLU A 28 -17.07 5.77 12.86
N ALA A 29 -16.13 6.35 13.62
CA ALA A 29 -15.13 7.28 13.08
C ALA A 29 -13.98 6.57 12.36
N SER A 30 -13.58 5.37 12.79
CA SER A 30 -12.57 4.56 12.08
C SER A 30 -13.11 4.09 10.74
N ASP A 31 -14.32 3.51 10.72
CA ASP A 31 -14.97 3.01 9.51
C ASP A 31 -15.11 4.12 8.44
N LEU A 32 -15.46 5.34 8.88
CA LEU A 32 -15.54 6.53 8.01
C LEU A 32 -14.17 6.99 7.49
N VAL A 33 -13.12 6.90 8.31
CA VAL A 33 -11.75 7.26 7.89
C VAL A 33 -11.21 6.24 6.90
N ASP A 34 -11.46 4.95 7.12
CA ASP A 34 -11.02 3.87 6.23
C ASP A 34 -11.75 3.92 4.87
N GLU A 35 -13.05 4.28 4.84
CA GLU A 35 -13.80 4.57 3.60
C GLU A 35 -13.13 5.68 2.76
N HIS A 36 -12.55 6.69 3.41
CA HIS A 36 -11.98 7.87 2.74
C HIS A 36 -10.46 7.79 2.49
N LEU A 37 -9.75 6.84 3.12
CA LEU A 37 -8.35 6.54 2.82
C LEU A 37 -8.19 5.68 1.56
N GLY A 38 -9.18 4.81 1.28
CA GLY A 38 -9.13 3.85 0.18
C GLY A 38 -8.06 2.77 0.36
N ASP A 39 -7.83 1.99 -0.70
CA ASP A 39 -6.87 0.86 -0.68
C ASP A 39 -5.38 1.28 -0.70
N GLU A 40 -5.03 2.57 -0.58
CA GLU A 40 -3.63 3.00 -0.52
C GLU A 40 -2.98 2.53 0.80
N PRO A 41 -1.97 1.62 0.76
CA PRO A 41 -1.43 1.04 1.96
C PRO A 41 -0.56 2.07 2.71
N VAL A 42 -1.13 2.72 3.72
CA VAL A 42 -0.41 3.54 4.70
C VAL A 42 0.57 2.64 5.45
N ALA A 43 1.77 2.49 4.88
CA ALA A 43 2.76 1.50 5.29
C ALA A 43 3.06 1.65 6.80
N PRO A 44 2.67 0.69 7.65
CA PRO A 44 2.82 0.83 9.08
C PRO A 44 4.30 0.91 9.44
N LEU A 45 4.64 1.72 10.45
CA LEU A 45 6.01 1.86 10.92
C LEU A 45 6.57 0.47 11.27
N ALA A 46 7.52 0.00 10.46
CA ALA A 46 8.09 -1.34 10.59
C ALA A 46 8.54 -1.58 12.04
N PRO A 47 8.07 -2.64 12.74
CA PRO A 47 8.29 -2.78 14.19
C PRO A 47 9.75 -2.67 14.65
N ARG A 48 10.70 -3.11 13.81
CA ARG A 48 12.15 -2.92 14.07
C ARG A 48 12.54 -1.45 14.30
N LEU A 49 11.93 -0.52 13.57
CA LEU A 49 12.21 0.92 13.65
C LEU A 49 11.58 1.53 14.90
N ALA A 50 10.38 1.08 15.27
CA ALA A 50 9.74 1.45 16.54
C ALA A 50 10.56 0.97 17.76
N VAL A 51 11.19 -0.22 17.67
CA VAL A 51 12.08 -0.74 18.72
C VAL A 51 13.41 0.03 18.76
N ARG A 52 14.09 0.25 17.62
CA ARG A 52 15.32 1.06 17.60
C ARG A 52 15.09 2.51 18.08
N ALA A 53 13.94 3.09 17.77
CA ALA A 53 13.58 4.42 18.27
C ALA A 53 13.47 4.47 19.81
N ALA A 54 12.89 3.42 20.43
CA ALA A 54 12.81 3.33 21.88
C ALA A 54 14.17 3.03 22.55
N GLU A 55 15.03 2.24 21.88
CA GLU A 55 16.39 1.90 22.35
C GLU A 55 17.33 3.13 22.38
N TYR A 56 17.13 4.09 21.46
CA TYR A 56 17.94 5.30 21.33
C TYR A 56 17.30 6.58 21.93
N ASP A 57 16.12 6.49 22.56
CA ASP A 57 15.31 7.65 23.02
C ASP A 57 15.04 8.70 21.90
N LEU A 58 14.61 8.22 20.73
CA LEU A 58 14.36 9.03 19.54
C LEU A 58 12.88 9.02 19.12
N PRO A 59 12.37 10.11 18.51
CA PRO A 59 11.05 10.09 17.89
C PRO A 59 10.97 9.03 16.80
N ALA A 60 10.01 8.11 16.91
CA ALA A 60 9.92 6.95 16.01
C ALA A 60 9.70 7.32 14.52
N GLY A 61 9.11 8.48 14.23
CA GLY A 61 9.01 9.03 12.87
C GLY A 61 10.34 9.56 12.32
N LEU A 62 11.26 10.02 13.18
CA LEU A 62 12.59 10.49 12.78
C LEU A 62 13.47 9.31 12.36
N VAL A 63 13.43 8.21 13.12
CA VAL A 63 14.10 6.95 12.77
C VAL A 63 13.51 6.34 11.49
N ALA A 64 12.20 6.50 11.26
CA ALA A 64 11.55 6.10 10.01
C ALA A 64 12.04 6.89 8.80
N ALA A 65 12.13 8.22 8.94
CA ALA A 65 12.66 9.09 7.90
C ALA A 65 14.13 8.75 7.57
N LEU A 66 14.96 8.52 8.60
CA LEU A 66 16.36 8.12 8.42
C LEU A 66 16.52 6.77 7.69
N ASP A 67 15.74 5.74 8.04
CA ASP A 67 15.73 4.46 7.33
C ASP A 67 15.33 4.66 5.85
N GLY A 68 14.34 5.51 5.57
CA GLY A 68 13.94 5.89 4.21
C GLY A 68 15.05 6.59 3.41
N GLN A 69 15.68 7.63 3.98
CA GLN A 69 16.75 8.38 3.31
C GLN A 69 17.99 7.51 3.07
N LEU A 70 18.40 6.70 4.06
CA LEU A 70 19.51 5.75 3.88
C LEU A 70 19.24 4.73 2.78
N ARG A 71 18.00 4.24 2.66
CA ARG A 71 17.59 3.35 1.56
C ARG A 71 17.66 4.04 0.20
N ALA A 72 17.23 5.30 0.10
CA ALA A 72 17.36 6.09 -1.13
C ALA A 72 18.84 6.30 -1.53
N HIS A 73 19.75 6.42 -0.55
CA HIS A 73 21.20 6.46 -0.76
C HIS A 73 21.89 5.08 -0.84
N ALA A 74 21.13 3.98 -0.95
CA ALA A 74 21.63 2.60 -0.98
C ALA A 74 22.53 2.18 0.21
N ALA A 75 22.37 2.84 1.36
CA ALA A 75 23.14 2.68 2.61
C ALA A 75 22.24 2.24 3.79
N GLY A 76 21.15 1.52 3.52
CA GLY A 76 20.12 1.15 4.51
C GLY A 76 20.59 0.22 5.64
N ASP A 77 21.77 -0.37 5.52
CA ASP A 77 22.49 -1.12 6.55
C ASP A 77 23.11 -0.21 7.63
N ARG A 78 23.48 1.03 7.28
CA ARG A 78 24.20 1.99 8.13
C ARG A 78 23.31 2.76 9.11
N LEU A 79 22.06 2.33 9.31
CA LEU A 79 21.10 3.02 10.19
C LEU A 79 21.64 3.23 11.60
N LEU A 80 22.26 2.22 12.21
CA LEU A 80 22.78 2.32 13.57
C LEU A 80 23.91 3.35 13.68
N GLU A 81 24.80 3.43 12.69
CA GLU A 81 25.84 4.48 12.64
C GLU A 81 25.23 5.88 12.67
N VAL A 82 24.11 6.09 11.97
CA VAL A 82 23.41 7.40 11.98
C VAL A 82 22.69 7.66 13.30
N LEU A 83 22.15 6.64 13.98
CA LEU A 83 21.53 6.83 15.30
C LEU A 83 22.58 7.09 16.40
N ASP A 84 23.74 6.45 16.31
CA ASP A 84 24.90 6.70 17.18
C ASP A 84 25.41 8.14 16.96
N GLU A 85 25.68 8.53 15.71
CA GLU A 85 26.16 9.86 15.35
C GLU A 85 25.14 10.97 15.66
N LEU A 86 23.83 10.72 15.46
CA LEU A 86 22.75 11.61 15.86
C LEU A 86 22.77 11.89 17.37
N THR A 87 23.03 10.86 18.19
CA THR A 87 23.18 10.99 19.65
C THR A 87 24.41 11.83 20.00
N LEU A 88 25.54 11.61 19.32
CA LEU A 88 26.77 12.39 19.52
C LEU A 88 26.58 13.87 19.19
N ILE A 89 26.10 14.21 17.99
CA ILE A 89 25.89 15.62 17.59
C ILE A 89 24.80 16.30 18.42
N ARG A 90 23.80 15.57 18.95
CA ARG A 90 22.79 16.13 19.86
C ARG A 90 23.45 16.59 21.16
N GLY A 91 24.40 15.82 21.69
CA GLY A 91 25.18 16.21 22.85
C GLY A 91 26.10 17.40 22.55
N GLU A 92 26.86 17.35 21.46
CA GLU A 92 27.77 18.43 21.06
C GLU A 92 27.03 19.73 20.67
N ALA A 93 25.79 19.65 20.17
CA ALA A 93 24.91 20.79 19.91
C ALA A 93 24.13 21.27 21.16
N GLY A 94 24.53 20.90 22.38
CA GLY A 94 23.97 21.42 23.62
C GLY A 94 22.64 20.79 24.06
N TRP A 95 22.40 19.52 23.72
CA TRP A 95 21.22 18.73 24.11
C TRP A 95 19.84 19.36 23.77
N PRO A 96 19.60 19.85 22.55
CA PRO A 96 18.30 20.43 22.20
C PRO A 96 17.21 19.34 22.09
N PRO A 97 15.92 19.73 22.19
CA PRO A 97 14.79 18.81 22.08
C PRO A 97 14.62 18.32 20.64
N LEU A 98 14.37 17.02 20.44
CA LEU A 98 14.16 16.40 19.12
C LEU A 98 12.76 16.65 18.52
N ALA A 99 12.13 17.77 18.87
CA ALA A 99 10.93 18.25 18.19
C ALA A 99 11.29 18.77 16.77
N ALA A 100 10.29 18.90 15.90
CA ALA A 100 10.51 19.58 14.62
C ALA A 100 10.77 21.08 14.84
N PRO A 101 11.66 21.73 14.07
CA PRO A 101 12.51 21.16 13.00
C PRO A 101 13.81 20.51 13.51
N ILE A 102 14.20 20.74 14.77
CA ILE A 102 15.49 20.36 15.35
C ILE A 102 15.85 18.88 15.14
N GLY A 103 14.89 17.97 15.34
CA GLY A 103 15.11 16.53 15.12
C GLY A 103 15.60 16.22 13.71
N GLN A 104 14.98 16.84 12.70
CA GLN A 104 15.34 16.71 11.29
C GLN A 104 16.68 17.36 10.99
N ILE A 105 16.95 18.56 11.52
CA ILE A 105 18.23 19.29 11.35
C ILE A 105 19.41 18.43 11.81
N LEU A 106 19.31 17.85 13.00
CA LEU A 106 20.32 16.93 13.52
C LEU A 106 20.40 15.65 12.66
N ALA A 107 19.27 15.02 12.33
CA ALA A 107 19.24 13.81 11.51
C ALA A 107 19.93 13.99 10.14
N SER A 108 19.73 15.12 9.46
CA SER A 108 20.40 15.47 8.21
C SER A 108 21.92 15.63 8.40
N GLN A 109 22.37 16.33 9.45
CA GLN A 109 23.79 16.50 9.74
C GLN A 109 24.48 15.16 10.09
N ALA A 110 23.82 14.30 10.87
CA ALA A 110 24.32 12.95 11.19
C ALA A 110 24.40 12.05 9.95
N LEU A 111 23.38 12.09 9.08
CA LEU A 111 23.38 11.37 7.81
C LEU A 111 24.57 11.80 6.93
N ILE A 112 24.85 13.10 6.83
CA ILE A 112 25.99 13.64 6.09
C ILE A 112 27.32 13.20 6.70
N HIS A 113 27.47 13.22 8.03
CA HIS A 113 28.68 12.74 8.71
C HIS A 113 28.98 11.26 8.38
N VAL A 114 27.95 10.41 8.45
CA VAL A 114 28.08 8.97 8.21
C VAL A 114 28.33 8.67 6.73
N LEU A 115 27.56 9.27 5.81
CA LEU A 115 27.72 9.05 4.37
C LEU A 115 29.05 9.59 3.81
N SER A 116 29.54 10.73 4.32
CA SER A 116 30.85 11.30 3.93
C SER A 116 32.04 10.70 4.70
N ALA A 117 31.78 9.89 5.73
CA ALA A 117 32.75 9.41 6.72
C ALA A 117 33.57 10.55 7.38
N ARG A 118 32.99 11.76 7.49
CA ARG A 118 33.70 12.97 7.97
C ARG A 118 32.77 13.89 8.78
N ARG A 119 32.94 13.86 10.10
CA ARG A 119 32.31 14.81 11.03
C ARG A 119 32.72 16.25 10.68
N TYR A 120 31.75 17.14 10.54
CA TYR A 120 31.90 18.57 10.23
C TYR A 120 32.80 18.88 9.01
N GLY A 121 32.84 18.00 8.02
CA GLY A 121 33.44 18.29 6.71
C GLY A 121 32.56 19.17 5.82
N THR A 122 31.25 19.07 6.03
CA THR A 122 30.17 19.90 5.50
C THR A 122 29.21 20.17 6.65
N VAL A 123 28.58 21.33 6.68
CA VAL A 123 27.58 21.74 7.66
C VAL A 123 26.33 22.18 6.90
N VAL A 124 25.15 21.68 7.28
CA VAL A 124 23.88 22.17 6.71
C VAL A 124 23.49 23.50 7.37
N ASP A 125 22.88 24.40 6.61
CA ASP A 125 22.69 25.79 7.04
C ASP A 125 21.66 25.94 8.18
N GLU A 126 20.77 24.97 8.36
CA GLU A 126 19.87 24.88 9.52
C GLU A 126 20.62 24.42 10.78
N PHE A 127 21.64 23.56 10.65
CA PHE A 127 22.50 23.16 11.77
C PHE A 127 23.43 24.30 12.18
N ARG A 128 23.95 25.03 11.19
CA ARG A 128 24.63 26.32 11.40
C ARG A 128 23.72 27.28 12.18
N SER A 129 22.49 27.48 11.73
CA SER A 129 21.53 28.40 12.36
C SER A 129 21.16 27.97 13.79
N LEU A 130 21.07 26.66 14.05
CA LEU A 130 20.94 26.11 15.40
C LEU A 130 22.15 26.42 16.29
N VAL A 131 23.37 26.21 15.79
CA VAL A 131 24.60 26.52 16.54
C VAL A 131 24.80 28.02 16.76
N GLN A 132 24.31 28.87 15.85
CA GLN A 132 24.34 30.33 15.98
C GLN A 132 23.15 30.89 16.81
N GLY A 133 22.20 30.06 17.22
CA GLY A 133 21.13 30.42 18.16
C GLY A 133 19.84 30.98 17.54
N VAL A 134 19.64 30.86 16.22
CA VAL A 134 18.42 31.30 15.52
C VAL A 134 17.17 30.60 16.09
N TYR A 135 17.26 29.29 16.36
CA TYR A 135 16.21 28.51 17.01
C TYR A 135 16.16 28.71 18.55
N GLY A 136 16.76 29.78 19.07
CA GLY A 136 16.85 30.08 20.50
C GLY A 136 18.07 29.46 21.19
N ARG A 137 17.99 29.33 22.52
CA ARG A 137 19.11 28.83 23.35
C ARG A 137 18.97 27.34 23.63
N THR A 138 20.07 26.62 23.46
CA THR A 138 20.20 25.19 23.76
C THR A 138 20.20 24.94 25.29
N PRO A 139 19.66 23.79 25.78
CA PRO A 139 19.65 23.47 27.21
C PRO A 139 21.03 23.33 27.87
N SER A 140 22.07 23.03 27.10
CA SER A 140 23.48 22.99 27.51
C SER A 140 24.34 23.84 26.56
N GLU A 141 25.56 24.15 26.98
CA GLU A 141 26.55 24.81 26.11
C GLU A 141 26.90 23.91 24.91
N ILE A 142 27.11 24.52 23.74
CA ILE A 142 27.55 23.85 22.51
C ILE A 142 29.06 23.60 22.58
N ASP A 143 29.52 22.45 22.09
CA ASP A 143 30.93 22.09 22.11
C ASP A 143 31.79 23.12 21.32
N PRO A 144 32.88 23.66 21.91
CA PRO A 144 33.72 24.66 21.24
C PRO A 144 34.31 24.21 19.90
N THR A 145 34.46 22.91 19.67
CA THR A 145 34.93 22.34 18.40
C THR A 145 33.87 22.49 17.32
N VAL A 146 32.59 22.25 17.65
CA VAL A 146 31.46 22.40 16.75
C VAL A 146 31.20 23.87 16.45
N ALA A 147 31.15 24.71 17.48
CA ALA A 147 31.02 26.17 17.31
C ALA A 147 32.11 26.74 16.39
N ARG A 148 33.38 26.28 16.56
CA ARG A 148 34.49 26.67 15.67
C ARG A 148 34.36 26.09 14.27
N ALA A 149 33.87 24.86 14.10
CA ALA A 149 33.69 24.26 12.78
C ALA A 149 32.61 24.99 11.96
N VAL A 150 31.48 25.32 12.60
CA VAL A 150 30.42 26.14 11.98
C VAL A 150 30.94 27.53 11.60
N ALA A 151 31.68 28.19 12.50
CA ALA A 151 32.25 29.52 12.24
C ALA A 151 33.33 29.54 11.13
N LEU A 152 34.06 28.44 10.92
CA LEU A 152 35.04 28.31 9.83
C LEU A 152 34.42 27.95 8.47
N LEU A 153 33.17 27.47 8.47
CA LEU A 153 32.39 27.11 7.28
C LEU A 153 31.24 28.10 7.04
N ALA A 154 31.29 29.29 7.65
CA ALA A 154 30.33 30.37 7.45
C ALA A 154 30.89 31.38 6.45
N ASP A 155 30.39 31.35 5.21
CA ASP A 155 30.77 32.25 4.12
C ASP A 155 30.17 33.67 4.27
N GLY A 156 30.26 34.23 5.48
CA GLY A 156 30.02 35.65 5.78
C GLY A 156 28.59 36.18 5.65
N LEU A 157 27.65 35.38 5.14
CA LEU A 157 26.24 35.77 5.02
C LEU A 157 25.62 36.05 6.41
N PRO A 158 24.97 37.21 6.61
CA PRO A 158 24.14 37.44 7.79
C PRO A 158 23.01 36.41 7.89
N LEU A 159 22.60 36.10 9.12
CA LEU A 159 21.35 35.38 9.39
C LEU A 159 20.18 36.33 9.68
N ASP A 160 20.47 37.64 9.79
CA ASP A 160 19.49 38.71 9.94
C ASP A 160 19.05 39.21 8.54
N ASP A 161 18.21 38.44 7.87
CA ASP A 161 17.09 39.05 7.15
C ASP A 161 15.92 39.07 8.15
N ASP A 162 15.54 40.25 8.62
CA ASP A 162 14.31 40.41 9.42
C ASP A 162 13.12 39.87 8.61
N PRO A 163 12.21 39.07 9.19
CA PRO A 163 11.10 38.49 8.45
C PRO A 163 10.25 39.60 7.81
N PRO A 164 9.85 39.45 6.52
CA PRO A 164 9.17 40.51 5.78
C PRO A 164 7.91 40.95 6.51
N SER A 165 7.67 42.26 6.58
CA SER A 165 6.52 42.77 7.31
C SER A 165 5.23 42.42 6.58
N ALA A 166 4.11 42.46 7.31
CA ALA A 166 2.79 42.30 6.70
C ALA A 166 2.45 43.43 5.70
N GLU A 167 3.20 44.53 5.65
CA GLU A 167 3.06 45.56 4.61
C GLU A 167 3.86 45.17 3.36
N ASP A 168 5.08 44.63 3.52
CA ASP A 168 5.94 44.16 2.42
C ASP A 168 5.28 42.98 1.67
N VAL A 169 4.87 41.93 2.39
CA VAL A 169 4.19 40.76 1.78
C VAL A 169 2.89 41.18 1.07
N ARG A 170 2.17 42.19 1.58
CA ARG A 170 0.94 42.68 0.93
C ARG A 170 1.22 43.51 -0.33
N ALA A 171 2.38 44.14 -0.42
CA ALA A 171 2.83 44.83 -1.63
C ALA A 171 3.35 43.85 -2.70
N GLU A 172 4.10 42.82 -2.29
CA GLU A 172 4.58 41.76 -3.19
C GLU A 172 3.43 40.90 -3.72
N ALA A 173 2.47 40.55 -2.85
CA ALA A 173 1.28 39.78 -3.23
C ALA A 173 0.14 40.63 -3.85
N GLU A 174 0.39 41.86 -4.34
CA GLU A 174 -0.66 42.71 -4.90
C GLU A 174 -1.29 42.06 -6.16
N GLY A 175 -2.56 41.68 -6.06
CA GLY A 175 -3.27 40.91 -7.09
C GLY A 175 -2.99 39.41 -7.08
N LEU A 176 -2.03 38.94 -6.28
CA LEU A 176 -1.76 37.52 -6.04
C LEU A 176 -2.55 36.95 -4.86
N ALA A 177 -2.87 37.74 -3.82
CA ALA A 177 -3.75 37.31 -2.73
C ALA A 177 -5.17 37.91 -2.87
N ALA A 178 -6.19 37.08 -2.60
CA ALA A 178 -7.61 37.45 -2.58
C ALA A 178 -8.20 37.51 -1.16
N SER A 179 -7.48 37.04 -0.14
CA SER A 179 -7.86 37.14 1.27
C SER A 179 -6.64 37.23 2.20
N GLU A 180 -6.86 37.55 3.49
CA GLU A 180 -5.79 37.59 4.50
C GLU A 180 -5.20 36.19 4.75
N GLU A 181 -5.98 35.11 4.60
CA GLU A 181 -5.49 33.74 4.68
C GLU A 181 -4.52 33.41 3.53
N GLU A 182 -4.80 33.90 2.31
CA GLU A 182 -3.88 33.75 1.18
C GLU A 182 -2.60 34.60 1.36
N LEU A 183 -2.70 35.81 1.95
CA LEU A 183 -1.53 36.60 2.35
C LEU A 183 -0.67 35.86 3.39
N VAL A 184 -1.29 35.18 4.38
CA VAL A 184 -0.57 34.38 5.38
C VAL A 184 0.08 33.14 4.74
N LEU A 185 -0.53 32.52 3.73
CA LEU A 185 0.12 31.43 2.99
C LEU A 185 1.36 31.92 2.23
N ILE A 186 1.30 33.08 1.55
CA ILE A 186 2.46 33.67 0.87
C ILE A 186 3.54 34.07 1.89
N ALA A 187 3.17 34.66 3.02
CA ALA A 187 4.11 35.02 4.10
C ALA A 187 4.85 33.82 4.71
N LEU A 188 4.27 32.60 4.65
CA LEU A 188 4.84 31.38 5.22
C LEU A 188 5.54 30.47 4.19
N PHE A 189 5.14 30.53 2.92
CA PHE A 189 5.55 29.57 1.89
C PHE A 189 5.81 30.18 0.50
N GLY A 190 5.94 31.51 0.37
CA GLY A 190 6.47 32.20 -0.82
C GLY A 190 5.99 31.69 -2.18
N GLU A 191 6.94 31.35 -3.06
CA GLU A 191 6.68 30.85 -4.42
C GLU A 191 5.83 29.55 -4.43
N GLU A 192 6.00 28.65 -3.44
CA GLU A 192 5.17 27.46 -3.32
C GLU A 192 3.70 27.77 -3.01
N ALA A 193 3.42 28.82 -2.22
CA ALA A 193 2.07 29.32 -2.03
C ALA A 193 1.51 29.93 -3.32
N GLU A 194 2.25 30.77 -4.03
CA GLU A 194 1.81 31.35 -5.30
C GLU A 194 1.46 30.27 -6.33
N ALA A 195 2.32 29.26 -6.49
CA ALA A 195 2.07 28.13 -7.38
C ALA A 195 0.80 27.35 -6.98
N LEU A 196 0.58 27.14 -5.67
CA LEU A 196 -0.63 26.51 -5.15
C LEU A 196 -1.88 27.36 -5.46
N LEU A 197 -1.86 28.66 -5.18
CA LEU A 197 -2.99 29.59 -5.42
C LEU A 197 -3.33 29.69 -6.91
N HIS A 198 -2.31 29.78 -7.78
CA HIS A 198 -2.51 29.68 -9.23
C HIS A 198 -3.16 28.35 -9.64
N SER A 199 -2.75 27.22 -9.04
CA SER A 199 -3.38 25.90 -9.32
C SER A 199 -4.84 25.82 -8.85
N ILE A 200 -5.20 26.49 -7.76
CA ILE A 200 -6.56 26.53 -7.20
C ILE A 200 -7.45 27.37 -8.12
N ARG A 201 -6.98 28.55 -8.54
CA ARG A 201 -7.71 29.45 -9.44
C ARG A 201 -7.86 28.86 -10.85
N ALA A 202 -6.83 28.19 -11.36
CA ALA A 202 -6.90 27.49 -12.65
C ALA A 202 -7.88 26.29 -12.64
N ARG A 203 -8.10 25.65 -11.48
CA ARG A 203 -9.15 24.63 -11.32
C ARG A 203 -10.54 25.25 -11.31
N HIS A 204 -10.79 26.24 -10.45
CA HIS A 204 -12.09 26.92 -10.37
C HIS A 204 -12.52 27.53 -11.72
N SER A 205 -11.61 28.18 -12.45
CA SER A 205 -11.90 28.72 -13.79
C SER A 205 -12.24 27.64 -14.84
N ARG A 206 -11.75 26.40 -14.67
CA ARG A 206 -12.12 25.26 -15.52
C ARG A 206 -13.49 24.69 -15.14
N ASP A 207 -13.79 24.55 -13.85
CA ASP A 207 -15.12 24.12 -13.41
C ASP A 207 -16.20 25.15 -13.75
N ASP A 208 -15.93 26.45 -13.60
CA ASP A 208 -16.86 27.53 -14.02
C ASP A 208 -17.08 27.52 -15.54
N SER A 209 -16.05 27.30 -16.36
CA SER A 209 -16.21 27.24 -17.83
C SER A 209 -16.86 25.95 -18.32
N LEU A 210 -16.78 24.85 -17.55
CA LEU A 210 -17.61 23.66 -17.76
C LEU A 210 -19.07 23.90 -17.33
N ALA A 211 -19.31 24.55 -16.19
CA ALA A 211 -20.65 24.84 -15.68
C ALA A 211 -21.40 25.90 -16.51
N ALA A 212 -20.71 26.91 -17.05
CA ALA A 212 -21.32 28.01 -17.80
C ALA A 212 -21.87 27.61 -19.19
N GLY A 213 -21.60 26.39 -19.66
CA GLY A 213 -22.02 25.89 -20.98
C GLY A 213 -22.81 24.58 -20.96
N VAL A 214 -23.06 23.98 -19.79
CA VAL A 214 -23.59 22.61 -19.68
C VAL A 214 -24.75 22.57 -18.69
N ASP A 215 -25.86 21.94 -19.09
CA ASP A 215 -27.01 21.66 -18.21
C ASP A 215 -26.53 21.01 -16.91
N GLN A 216 -27.05 21.44 -15.76
CA GLN A 216 -26.55 21.04 -14.45
C GLN A 216 -26.57 19.51 -14.26
N THR A 217 -27.57 18.85 -14.84
CA THR A 217 -27.70 17.37 -14.87
C THR A 217 -26.65 16.68 -15.73
N ARG A 218 -26.13 17.35 -16.77
CA ARG A 218 -25.08 16.85 -17.67
C ARG A 218 -23.68 17.14 -17.10
N ALA A 219 -23.52 18.23 -16.35
CA ALA A 219 -22.30 18.49 -15.58
C ALA A 219 -22.09 17.46 -14.46
N GLU A 220 -23.16 17.04 -13.78
CA GLU A 220 -23.13 15.95 -12.79
C GLU A 220 -22.69 14.62 -13.42
N ARG A 221 -23.27 14.23 -14.57
CA ARG A 221 -22.83 13.04 -15.33
C ARG A 221 -21.36 13.09 -15.75
N ILE A 222 -20.85 14.26 -16.15
CA ILE A 222 -19.43 14.41 -16.51
C ILE A 222 -18.54 14.18 -15.29
N ARG A 223 -18.90 14.69 -14.10
CA ARG A 223 -18.15 14.40 -12.86
C ARG A 223 -18.20 12.92 -12.49
N GLU A 224 -19.37 12.29 -12.60
CA GLU A 224 -19.57 10.85 -12.34
C GLU A 224 -18.71 10.00 -13.29
N LEU A 225 -18.71 10.31 -14.59
CA LEU A 225 -17.87 9.65 -15.60
C LEU A 225 -16.36 9.86 -15.33
N VAL A 226 -15.93 11.06 -14.94
CA VAL A 226 -14.53 11.32 -14.54
C VAL A 226 -14.14 10.50 -13.31
N ARG A 227 -15.04 10.38 -12.32
CA ARG A 227 -14.82 9.54 -11.12
C ARG A 227 -14.68 8.07 -11.51
N ILE A 228 -15.59 7.56 -12.34
CA ILE A 228 -15.54 6.18 -12.88
C ILE A 228 -14.23 5.93 -13.64
N VAL A 229 -13.73 6.89 -14.44
CA VAL A 229 -12.45 6.73 -15.16
C VAL A 229 -11.25 6.70 -14.20
N GLN A 230 -11.29 7.44 -13.10
CA GLN A 230 -10.26 7.38 -12.05
C GLN A 230 -10.29 6.04 -11.30
N GLU A 231 -11.48 5.55 -10.95
CA GLU A 231 -11.71 4.27 -10.25
C GLU A 231 -11.41 3.04 -11.13
N SER A 232 -11.71 3.09 -12.43
CA SER A 232 -11.57 1.95 -13.37
C SER A 232 -10.22 1.89 -14.10
N GLY A 233 -9.34 2.87 -13.90
CA GLY A 233 -7.97 2.84 -14.42
C GLY A 233 -7.84 3.01 -15.94
N VAL A 234 -8.86 3.50 -16.65
CA VAL A 234 -8.82 3.64 -18.11
C VAL A 234 -7.95 4.82 -18.54
N ALA A 235 -6.96 4.57 -19.39
CA ALA A 235 -5.93 5.56 -19.78
C ALA A 235 -6.43 6.68 -20.73
N GLU A 236 -7.36 6.34 -21.63
CA GLU A 236 -7.98 7.29 -22.57
C GLU A 236 -9.47 6.96 -22.72
N VAL A 237 -10.33 7.96 -22.55
CA VAL A 237 -11.78 7.87 -22.75
C VAL A 237 -12.23 9.01 -23.66
N GLU A 238 -12.83 8.65 -24.78
CA GLU A 238 -13.38 9.58 -25.76
C GLU A 238 -14.90 9.38 -25.86
N ILE A 239 -15.65 10.44 -25.56
CA ILE A 239 -17.12 10.43 -25.49
C ILE A 239 -17.65 11.42 -26.52
N GLU A 240 -18.58 10.97 -27.36
CA GLU A 240 -19.31 11.79 -28.32
C GLU A 240 -20.80 11.79 -27.92
N ASP A 241 -21.31 12.94 -27.47
CA ASP A 241 -22.68 13.10 -26.96
C ASP A 241 -23.26 14.44 -27.43
N ASP A 242 -24.42 14.39 -28.11
CA ASP A 242 -25.13 15.53 -28.75
C ASP A 242 -24.21 16.66 -29.28
N GLY A 243 -23.32 16.29 -30.21
CA GLY A 243 -22.45 17.21 -30.93
C GLY A 243 -21.20 17.71 -30.18
N MET A 244 -20.93 17.20 -28.97
CA MET A 244 -19.72 17.50 -28.20
C MET A 244 -18.83 16.26 -28.07
N ARG A 245 -17.55 16.39 -28.42
CA ARG A 245 -16.51 15.35 -28.32
C ARG A 245 -15.57 15.67 -27.15
N VAL A 246 -15.61 14.86 -26.10
CA VAL A 246 -14.81 15.03 -24.88
C VAL A 246 -13.76 13.90 -24.83
N SER A 247 -12.48 14.27 -24.84
CA SER A 247 -11.34 13.35 -24.74
C SER A 247 -10.65 13.54 -23.39
N VAL A 248 -10.81 12.59 -22.48
CA VAL A 248 -10.09 12.52 -21.20
C VAL A 248 -8.87 11.61 -21.38
N ARG A 249 -7.67 12.14 -21.14
CA ARG A 249 -6.41 11.37 -21.18
C ARG A 249 -5.68 11.49 -19.84
N ARG A 250 -5.26 10.35 -19.29
CA ARG A 250 -4.38 10.29 -18.12
C ARG A 250 -2.96 10.68 -18.54
N ALA A 251 -2.36 11.63 -17.83
CA ALA A 251 -0.93 11.96 -18.00
C ALA A 251 -0.10 10.96 -17.17
N GLU A 252 0.42 9.92 -17.82
CA GLU A 252 1.28 8.93 -17.16
C GLU A 252 2.75 9.37 -17.19
N THR A 253 3.34 9.54 -16.00
CA THR A 253 4.80 9.62 -15.84
C THR A 253 5.37 8.21 -16.05
N PRO A 254 6.23 7.95 -17.05
CA PRO A 254 6.64 6.60 -17.38
C PRO A 254 7.48 5.93 -16.26
N ALA A 255 6.95 4.87 -15.66
CA ALA A 255 7.74 3.95 -14.86
C ALA A 255 8.64 3.09 -15.79
N PRO A 256 9.90 2.81 -15.41
CA PRO A 256 10.81 2.06 -16.26
C PRO A 256 10.39 0.59 -16.39
N LEU A 257 10.09 0.15 -17.61
CA LEU A 257 9.66 -1.20 -17.94
C LEU A 257 10.75 -2.24 -17.59
N GLN A 258 10.40 -3.24 -16.77
CA GLN A 258 11.22 -4.44 -16.61
C GLN A 258 10.83 -5.48 -17.67
N LEU A 259 11.79 -5.85 -18.51
CA LEU A 259 11.63 -6.88 -19.53
C LEU A 259 11.73 -8.28 -18.90
N ILE A 260 10.64 -9.04 -18.96
CA ILE A 260 10.62 -10.48 -18.69
C ILE A 260 10.37 -11.21 -20.01
N ALA A 261 11.22 -12.18 -20.35
CA ALA A 261 11.09 -12.96 -21.58
C ALA A 261 10.25 -14.24 -21.34
N PRO A 262 9.31 -14.60 -22.24
CA PRO A 262 8.54 -15.83 -22.14
C PRO A 262 9.32 -17.05 -22.63
N LEU A 263 8.87 -18.25 -22.21
CA LEU A 263 9.33 -19.55 -22.70
C LEU A 263 8.11 -20.42 -23.06
N ALA A 264 8.27 -21.25 -24.09
CA ALA A 264 7.19 -21.68 -24.99
C ALA A 264 6.24 -22.77 -24.46
N GLU A 265 5.06 -22.83 -25.12
CA GLU A 265 4.08 -23.93 -25.10
C GLU A 265 4.49 -25.06 -26.08
N GLU A 266 3.97 -26.28 -25.89
CA GLU A 266 3.89 -27.32 -26.93
C GLU A 266 2.56 -28.11 -26.86
N GLU A 267 1.93 -28.30 -28.03
CA GLU A 267 0.76 -29.14 -28.34
C GLU A 267 0.78 -29.39 -29.89
N PRO A 268 -0.05 -30.23 -30.54
CA PRO A 268 -0.97 -31.30 -30.07
C PRO A 268 -0.80 -32.63 -30.85
N GLY A 269 -1.79 -33.55 -30.84
CA GLY A 269 -1.80 -34.76 -31.70
C GLY A 269 -3.17 -35.47 -31.91
N GLU A 270 -3.55 -35.70 -33.18
CA GLU A 270 -4.77 -36.36 -33.73
C GLU A 270 -4.49 -37.83 -34.20
N LEU A 271 -5.40 -38.75 -34.59
CA LEU A 271 -6.88 -39.05 -34.61
C LEU A 271 -7.03 -40.53 -35.14
N PRO A 272 -8.21 -41.15 -35.40
CA PRO A 272 -9.61 -40.91 -34.99
C PRO A 272 -10.14 -42.05 -34.05
N ILE A 273 -11.25 -42.81 -34.15
CA ILE A 273 -12.24 -43.20 -35.19
C ILE A 273 -13.71 -42.93 -34.72
N VAL A 274 -14.72 -43.74 -35.13
CA VAL A 274 -16.18 -43.46 -34.97
C VAL A 274 -17.01 -44.77 -34.79
N PRO A 275 -18.34 -44.77 -34.51
CA PRO A 275 -18.92 -44.93 -33.17
C PRO A 275 -19.82 -46.19 -32.98
N ALA A 276 -20.32 -46.38 -31.75
CA ALA A 276 -21.47 -47.25 -31.45
C ALA A 276 -22.42 -46.57 -30.45
N ALA A 277 -23.72 -46.90 -30.48
CA ALA A 277 -24.73 -46.25 -29.65
C ALA A 277 -24.71 -46.74 -28.19
N ALA A 278 -24.79 -45.81 -27.24
CA ALA A 278 -24.80 -46.09 -25.80
C ALA A 278 -25.88 -45.27 -25.07
N LEU A 279 -26.28 -45.76 -23.89
CA LEU A 279 -27.02 -44.97 -22.91
C LEU A 279 -26.11 -43.83 -22.41
N SER A 280 -26.66 -42.64 -22.18
CA SER A 280 -25.87 -41.48 -21.74
C SER A 280 -25.08 -41.81 -20.47
N PRO A 281 -23.73 -41.72 -20.46
CA PRO A 281 -22.94 -41.99 -19.27
C PRO A 281 -23.26 -40.96 -18.18
N SER A 282 -23.47 -41.43 -16.96
CA SER A 282 -23.61 -40.57 -15.78
C SER A 282 -22.25 -39.97 -15.44
N ARG A 283 -22.18 -38.64 -15.42
CA ARG A 283 -20.98 -37.89 -15.06
C ARG A 283 -20.94 -37.64 -13.57
N VAL A 284 -19.75 -37.78 -12.97
CA VAL A 284 -19.49 -37.41 -11.58
C VAL A 284 -18.47 -36.29 -11.58
N GLU A 285 -18.88 -35.12 -11.13
CA GLU A 285 -18.10 -33.88 -11.10
C GLU A 285 -17.67 -33.55 -9.65
N SER A 286 -16.61 -32.75 -9.49
CA SER A 286 -16.12 -32.37 -8.16
C SER A 286 -17.02 -31.35 -7.48
N PRO A 287 -17.55 -31.61 -6.27
CA PRO A 287 -18.41 -30.67 -5.54
C PRO A 287 -17.62 -29.54 -4.85
N MET A 288 -16.29 -29.53 -4.94
CA MET A 288 -15.42 -28.50 -4.35
C MET A 288 -14.05 -28.42 -5.05
N VAL A 289 -13.32 -27.34 -4.80
CA VAL A 289 -11.90 -27.21 -5.17
C VAL A 289 -11.04 -27.97 -4.15
N GLY A 290 -10.08 -28.78 -4.59
CA GLY A 290 -9.26 -29.61 -3.69
C GLY A 290 -8.19 -30.43 -4.41
N VAL A 291 -7.58 -31.42 -3.74
CA VAL A 291 -6.66 -32.40 -4.33
C VAL A 291 -7.34 -33.77 -4.40
N PHE A 292 -7.26 -34.42 -5.55
CA PHE A 292 -7.92 -35.70 -5.83
C PHE A 292 -7.03 -36.90 -5.51
N TYR A 293 -7.52 -37.81 -4.65
CA TYR A 293 -6.85 -39.04 -4.25
C TYR A 293 -7.70 -40.27 -4.58
N ARG A 294 -7.07 -41.29 -5.19
CA ARG A 294 -7.73 -42.54 -5.60
C ARG A 294 -7.77 -43.61 -4.52
N SER A 295 -7.00 -43.47 -3.45
CA SER A 295 -6.88 -44.43 -2.34
C SER A 295 -7.12 -43.75 -0.98
N PRO A 296 -7.54 -44.47 0.07
CA PRO A 296 -7.72 -43.91 1.41
C PRO A 296 -6.39 -43.51 2.08
N GLU A 297 -5.30 -44.21 1.74
CA GLU A 297 -3.95 -43.98 2.28
C GLU A 297 -2.91 -44.15 1.16
N PRO A 298 -1.74 -43.47 1.23
CA PRO A 298 -0.66 -43.66 0.26
C PRO A 298 -0.17 -45.12 0.23
N GLY A 299 -0.30 -45.79 -0.92
CA GLY A 299 0.08 -47.19 -1.12
C GLY A 299 -1.02 -48.21 -0.83
N SER A 300 -2.19 -47.80 -0.32
CA SER A 300 -3.39 -48.63 -0.31
C SER A 300 -4.00 -48.76 -1.72
N PRO A 301 -4.74 -49.85 -2.03
CA PRO A 301 -5.40 -50.02 -3.33
C PRO A 301 -6.41 -48.89 -3.59
N PRO A 302 -6.68 -48.56 -4.88
CA PRO A 302 -7.71 -47.59 -5.22
C PRO A 302 -9.10 -47.98 -4.74
N PHE A 303 -9.98 -46.99 -4.53
CA PHE A 303 -11.40 -47.24 -4.26
C PHE A 303 -12.13 -47.87 -5.46
N VAL A 304 -11.74 -47.50 -6.69
CA VAL A 304 -12.26 -48.02 -7.97
C VAL A 304 -11.20 -47.98 -9.08
N GLU A 305 -11.31 -48.90 -10.04
CA GLU A 305 -10.59 -48.93 -11.30
C GLU A 305 -11.54 -48.89 -12.52
N VAL A 306 -10.99 -48.69 -13.72
CA VAL A 306 -11.79 -48.66 -14.96
C VAL A 306 -12.26 -50.07 -15.32
N GLY A 307 -13.56 -50.23 -15.48
CA GLY A 307 -14.23 -51.51 -15.68
C GLY A 307 -15.00 -52.04 -14.47
N ASP A 308 -14.75 -51.50 -13.27
CA ASP A 308 -15.45 -51.89 -12.04
C ASP A 308 -16.94 -51.52 -12.07
N VAL A 309 -17.75 -52.34 -11.39
CA VAL A 309 -19.18 -52.09 -11.17
C VAL A 309 -19.36 -51.46 -9.79
N VAL A 310 -19.89 -50.24 -9.76
CA VAL A 310 -20.15 -49.48 -8.52
C VAL A 310 -21.63 -49.47 -8.17
N VAL A 311 -21.94 -49.47 -6.87
CA VAL A 311 -23.30 -49.33 -6.34
C VAL A 311 -23.57 -47.94 -5.77
N PRO A 312 -24.84 -47.47 -5.72
CA PRO A 312 -25.18 -46.20 -5.07
C PRO A 312 -24.65 -46.14 -3.62
N GLY A 313 -24.01 -45.04 -3.27
CA GLY A 313 -23.39 -44.81 -1.96
C GLY A 313 -21.95 -45.33 -1.80
N GLN A 314 -21.39 -46.04 -2.79
CA GLN A 314 -20.00 -46.48 -2.78
C GLN A 314 -19.03 -45.30 -2.95
N THR A 315 -17.97 -45.25 -2.15
CA THR A 315 -16.89 -44.24 -2.28
C THR A 315 -16.10 -44.45 -3.58
N LEU A 316 -15.89 -43.39 -4.34
CA LEU A 316 -15.17 -43.36 -5.62
C LEU A 316 -13.76 -42.77 -5.49
N CYS A 317 -13.62 -41.71 -4.69
CA CYS A 317 -12.35 -41.04 -4.41
C CYS A 317 -12.41 -40.28 -3.08
N LEU A 318 -11.26 -39.76 -2.67
CA LEU A 318 -11.10 -38.84 -1.56
C LEU A 318 -10.65 -37.48 -2.11
N LEU A 319 -11.26 -36.39 -1.64
CA LEU A 319 -10.95 -35.03 -2.05
C LEU A 319 -10.42 -34.24 -0.83
N GLU A 320 -9.19 -33.75 -0.89
CA GLU A 320 -8.62 -32.89 0.17
C GLU A 320 -8.90 -31.42 -0.11
N ALA A 321 -9.62 -30.74 0.79
CA ALA A 321 -9.78 -29.29 0.79
C ALA A 321 -9.44 -28.72 2.17
N MET A 322 -8.55 -27.72 2.24
CA MET A 322 -8.12 -27.08 3.49
C MET A 322 -7.64 -28.07 4.59
N LYS A 323 -7.00 -29.18 4.19
CA LYS A 323 -6.57 -30.30 5.06
C LYS A 323 -7.69 -31.16 5.66
N LEU A 324 -8.92 -31.03 5.16
CA LEU A 324 -10.02 -31.96 5.42
C LEU A 324 -10.18 -32.89 4.22
N PHE A 325 -10.34 -34.19 4.49
CA PHE A 325 -10.51 -35.23 3.48
C PHE A 325 -11.98 -35.64 3.40
N ASN A 326 -12.63 -35.35 2.26
CA ASN A 326 -14.04 -35.65 2.02
C ASN A 326 -14.19 -36.83 1.06
N GLU A 327 -14.98 -37.84 1.44
CA GLU A 327 -15.30 -38.99 0.59
C GLU A 327 -16.33 -38.61 -0.50
N LEU A 328 -15.97 -38.75 -1.77
CA LEU A 328 -16.94 -38.63 -2.87
C LEU A 328 -17.60 -39.98 -3.13
N LYS A 329 -18.93 -40.01 -3.22
CA LYS A 329 -19.73 -41.25 -3.33
C LYS A 329 -20.58 -41.25 -4.59
N ALA A 330 -20.74 -42.43 -5.20
CA ALA A 330 -21.56 -42.62 -6.38
C ALA A 330 -23.04 -42.37 -6.06
N GLU A 331 -23.69 -41.41 -6.73
CA GLU A 331 -25.14 -41.21 -6.60
C GLU A 331 -25.94 -42.36 -7.24
N ASN A 332 -25.43 -42.90 -8.34
CA ASN A 332 -26.07 -43.93 -9.16
C ASN A 332 -25.13 -45.11 -9.38
N GLY A 333 -25.70 -46.32 -9.54
CA GLY A 333 -24.93 -47.53 -9.84
C GLY A 333 -24.65 -47.66 -11.33
N GLY A 334 -23.49 -48.21 -11.68
CA GLY A 334 -23.03 -48.34 -13.07
C GLY A 334 -21.65 -48.96 -13.18
N ARG A 335 -21.07 -48.96 -14.38
CA ARG A 335 -19.68 -49.38 -14.64
C ARG A 335 -18.79 -48.16 -14.86
N VAL A 336 -17.64 -48.11 -14.20
CA VAL A 336 -16.64 -47.05 -14.42
C VAL A 336 -16.08 -47.17 -15.85
N THR A 337 -16.35 -46.21 -16.72
CA THR A 337 -15.83 -46.18 -18.10
C THR A 337 -14.59 -45.31 -18.24
N ALA A 338 -14.50 -44.23 -17.48
CA ALA A 338 -13.34 -43.33 -17.49
C ALA A 338 -13.11 -42.72 -16.10
N ILE A 339 -11.83 -42.42 -15.82
CA ILE A 339 -11.37 -41.62 -14.67
C ILE A 339 -10.54 -40.49 -15.27
N HIS A 340 -11.00 -39.25 -15.12
CA HIS A 340 -10.48 -38.09 -15.86
C HIS A 340 -9.37 -37.31 -15.12
N VAL A 341 -8.98 -37.75 -13.92
CA VAL A 341 -7.99 -37.07 -13.06
C VAL A 341 -6.96 -38.06 -12.51
N GLU A 342 -5.68 -37.68 -12.52
CA GLU A 342 -4.59 -38.45 -11.93
C GLU A 342 -4.54 -38.27 -10.39
N ASN A 343 -4.10 -39.31 -9.67
CA ASN A 343 -3.95 -39.25 -8.22
C ASN A 343 -2.91 -38.20 -7.78
N GLY A 344 -3.30 -37.29 -6.89
CA GLY A 344 -2.47 -36.21 -6.35
C GLY A 344 -2.53 -34.90 -7.14
N LYS A 345 -3.47 -34.74 -8.07
CA LYS A 345 -3.68 -33.49 -8.83
C LYS A 345 -4.70 -32.58 -8.14
N PRO A 346 -4.58 -31.25 -8.29
CA PRO A 346 -5.66 -30.33 -7.96
C PRO A 346 -6.87 -30.56 -8.87
N VAL A 347 -8.07 -30.28 -8.36
CA VAL A 347 -9.33 -30.27 -9.09
C VAL A 347 -10.17 -29.05 -8.73
N GLU A 348 -10.95 -28.56 -9.69
CA GLU A 348 -11.83 -27.39 -9.55
C GLU A 348 -13.30 -27.79 -9.34
N PHE A 349 -14.12 -26.86 -8.86
CA PHE A 349 -15.57 -27.07 -8.71
C PHE A 349 -16.23 -27.31 -10.08
N GLY A 350 -17.02 -28.38 -10.21
CA GLY A 350 -17.64 -28.79 -11.47
C GLY A 350 -16.69 -29.51 -12.44
N GLN A 351 -15.44 -29.75 -12.07
CA GLN A 351 -14.53 -30.55 -12.90
C GLN A 351 -14.96 -32.01 -12.96
N LEU A 352 -15.05 -32.57 -14.16
CA LEU A 352 -15.40 -33.98 -14.38
C LEU A 352 -14.32 -34.92 -13.82
N LEU A 353 -14.73 -35.86 -12.95
CA LEU A 353 -13.84 -36.82 -12.29
C LEU A 353 -14.03 -38.25 -12.82
N PHE A 354 -15.27 -38.70 -12.99
CA PHE A 354 -15.62 -40.05 -13.44
C PHE A 354 -16.74 -40.04 -14.48
N GLU A 355 -16.74 -41.06 -15.34
CA GLU A 355 -17.90 -41.47 -16.13
C GLU A 355 -18.35 -42.87 -15.73
N LEU A 356 -19.65 -43.03 -15.55
CA LEU A 356 -20.32 -44.28 -15.17
C LEU A 356 -21.34 -44.66 -16.25
N GLU A 357 -21.19 -45.82 -16.88
CA GLU A 357 -22.19 -46.39 -17.78
C GLU A 357 -23.33 -47.04 -16.96
N PRO A 358 -24.60 -46.62 -17.15
CA PRO A 358 -25.71 -47.18 -16.37
C PRO A 358 -25.99 -48.65 -16.73
N ILE A 359 -25.78 -49.57 -15.79
CA ILE A 359 -26.14 -50.98 -15.97
C ILE A 359 -27.62 -51.17 -15.65
N ALA A 360 -28.38 -51.64 -16.65
CA ALA A 360 -29.78 -52.01 -16.46
C ALA A 360 -29.92 -53.35 -15.70
N ALA A 361 -30.15 -53.26 -14.39
CA ALA A 361 -30.33 -54.35 -13.42
C ALA A 361 -29.04 -55.13 -13.02
N PRO A 362 -28.96 -55.64 -11.77
CA PRO A 362 -27.71 -56.11 -11.20
C PRO A 362 -27.34 -57.55 -11.63
N PRO A 363 -26.04 -57.92 -11.59
CA PRO A 363 -25.64 -59.32 -11.56
C PRO A 363 -26.16 -59.99 -10.28
N VAL A 364 -26.56 -61.25 -10.37
CA VAL A 364 -27.09 -62.03 -9.25
C VAL A 364 -25.97 -62.83 -8.59
N LEU A 365 -25.74 -62.54 -7.30
CA LEU A 365 -24.97 -63.30 -6.28
C LEU A 365 -23.66 -63.97 -6.77
#